data_AF-A0ABD5VG51-F1
#
_entry.id   AF-A0ABD5VG51-F1
#
_cell.length_a   1.000
_cell.length_b   1.000
_cell.length_c   1.000
_cell.angle_alpha   90.00
_cell.angle_beta   90.00
_cell.angle_gamma   90.00
#
_symmetry.space_group_name_H-M   'P 1'
#
loop_
_entity.id
_entity.type
_entity.pdbx_description
1 polymer ?
#
loop_
_entity_poly.entity_id
_entity_poly.type
_entity_poly.pdbx_seq_one_letter_code
_entity_poly.pdbx_strand_id
1 'polypeptide(L)' 'MDDVDFDELVASLTLREENTALKSYQNTVSVVCPACDDPFDDLVVCKENPTSLNISRQLDLCVGNVDDKTVIFTHKR' A
#
# COMPACT_ATOMS: atom_id res chain seq x y z
N MET A 1 10.32 16.51 -10.58
CA MET A 1 9.46 16.29 -9.41
C MET A 1 9.23 14.81 -9.45
N ASP A 2 10.02 14.08 -8.68
CA ASP A 2 10.21 12.64 -8.77
C ASP A 2 8.88 11.94 -8.50
N ASP A 3 8.20 11.60 -9.59
CA ASP A 3 7.05 10.71 -9.60
C ASP A 3 7.61 9.37 -9.13
N VAL A 4 7.45 9.06 -7.84
CA VAL A 4 7.89 7.78 -7.30
C VAL A 4 7.09 6.74 -8.06
N ASP A 5 7.78 6.04 -8.97
CA ASP A 5 7.13 5.17 -9.93
C ASP A 5 6.48 4.02 -9.16
N PHE A 6 5.16 4.10 -9.02
CA PHE A 6 4.41 3.14 -8.22
C PHE A 6 4.61 1.72 -8.74
N ASP A 7 4.84 1.55 -10.05
CA ASP A 7 5.15 0.27 -10.67
C ASP A 7 6.49 -0.29 -10.19
N GLU A 8 7.52 0.56 -10.08
CA GLU A 8 8.83 0.18 -9.52
C GLU A 8 8.72 -0.19 -8.03
N LEU A 9 7.90 0.56 -7.29
CA LEU A 9 7.62 0.26 -5.90
C LEU A 9 6.95 -1.10 -5.76
N VAL A 10 5.85 -1.38 -6.47
CA VAL A 10 5.17 -2.69 -6.39
C VAL A 10 6.02 -3.83 -6.94
N ALA A 11 6.93 -3.57 -7.89
CA ALA A 11 7.88 -4.56 -8.40
C ALA A 11 8.89 -5.01 -7.34
N SER A 12 9.20 -4.14 -6.38
CA SER A 12 10.08 -4.44 -5.25
C SER A 12 9.34 -5.14 -4.10
N LEU A 13 8.01 -5.08 -4.08
CA LEU A 13 7.19 -5.69 -3.03
C LEU A 13 6.78 -7.11 -3.41
N THR A 14 6.51 -7.92 -2.39
CA THR A 14 6.00 -9.28 -2.59
C THR A 14 4.48 -9.26 -2.61
N LEU A 15 3.85 -9.65 -3.73
CA LEU A 15 2.38 -9.78 -3.78
C LEU A 15 1.91 -10.84 -2.77
N ARG A 16 1.06 -10.42 -1.83
CA ARG A 16 0.56 -11.27 -0.74
C ARG A 16 -0.85 -11.76 -1.00
N GLU A 17 -1.72 -10.89 -1.50
CA GLU A 17 -3.10 -11.22 -1.83
C GLU A 17 -3.54 -10.45 -3.06
N GLU A 18 -4.24 -11.12 -3.97
CA GLU A 18 -4.95 -10.47 -5.06
C GLU A 18 -6.37 -11.02 -5.12
N ASN A 19 -7.34 -10.15 -4.89
CA ASN A 19 -8.76 -10.44 -5.02
C ASN A 19 -9.41 -9.42 -5.96
N THR A 20 -10.69 -9.62 -6.26
CA THR A 20 -11.47 -8.70 -7.10
C THR A 20 -11.52 -7.29 -6.50
N ALA A 21 -11.68 -7.20 -5.17
CA ALA A 21 -11.84 -5.93 -4.47
C ALA A 21 -10.52 -5.17 -4.23
N LEU A 22 -9.42 -5.88 -3.94
CA LEU A 22 -8.13 -5.28 -3.55
C LEU A 22 -6.94 -6.16 -3.92
N LYS A 23 -5.76 -5.53 -4.01
CA LYS A 23 -4.47 -6.22 -3.98
C LYS A 23 -3.70 -5.83 -2.73
N SER A 24 -3.04 -6.76 -2.06
CA SER A 24 -2.10 -6.47 -0.98
C SER A 24 -0.70 -6.96 -1.33
N TYR A 25 0.28 -6.13 -1.00
CA TYR A 25 1.69 -6.34 -1.21
C TYR A 25 2.39 -6.21 0.13
N GLN A 26 3.31 -7.11 0.43
CA GLN A 26 4.12 -7.07 1.63
C GLN A 26 5.48 -6.45 1.33
N ASN A 27 5.89 -5.51 2.17
CA ASN A 27 7.19 -4.89 2.10
C ASN A 27 8.23 -5.72 2.84
N THR A 28 9.01 -6.49 2.09
CA THR A 28 10.10 -7.31 2.62
C THR A 28 11.46 -6.62 2.58
N VAL A 29 11.56 -5.51 1.85
CA VAL A 29 12.80 -4.77 1.61
C VAL A 29 12.84 -3.39 2.29
N SER A 30 11.85 -3.12 3.16
CA SER A 30 11.74 -1.87 3.92
C SER A 30 11.71 -0.61 3.03
N VAL A 31 10.97 -0.66 1.91
CA VAL A 31 10.65 0.52 1.10
C VAL A 31 10.01 1.61 1.98
N VAL A 32 10.42 2.86 1.77
CA VAL A 32 9.87 4.02 2.47
C VAL A 32 8.49 4.39 1.94
N CYS A 33 7.61 4.82 2.82
CA CYS A 33 6.30 5.32 2.43
C CYS A 33 6.46 6.74 1.84
N PRO A 34 5.92 7.02 0.65
CA PRO A 34 6.04 8.34 0.04
C PRO A 34 5.26 9.44 0.77
N ALA A 35 4.38 9.09 1.72
CA ALA A 35 3.56 10.05 2.45
C ALA A 35 4.20 10.53 3.77
N CYS A 36 4.96 9.66 4.44
CA CYS A 36 5.52 9.95 5.77
C CYS A 36 7.02 9.68 5.86
N ASP A 37 7.67 9.25 4.78
CA ASP A 37 9.09 8.85 4.70
C ASP A 37 9.50 7.68 5.61
N ASP A 38 8.59 7.13 6.43
CA ASP A 38 8.83 5.95 7.25
C ASP A 38 8.64 4.66 6.45
N PRO A 39 9.41 3.59 6.73
CA PRO A 39 9.19 2.29 6.11
C PRO A 39 7.80 1.76 6.46
N PHE A 40 7.06 1.32 5.45
CA PHE A 40 5.75 0.67 5.63
C PHE A 40 5.88 -0.85 5.65
N ASP A 41 4.86 -1.54 6.14
CA ASP A 41 4.84 -2.99 6.32
C ASP A 41 4.09 -3.70 5.19
N ASP A 42 2.87 -3.22 4.90
CA ASP A 42 2.01 -3.76 3.84
C ASP A 42 1.40 -2.61 3.03
N LEU A 43 1.35 -2.74 1.70
CA LEU A 43 0.66 -1.85 0.77
C LEU A 43 -0.62 -2.53 0.27
N VAL A 44 -1.74 -1.83 0.31
CA VAL A 44 -3.03 -2.28 -0.18
C VAL A 44 -3.52 -1.36 -1.28
N VAL A 45 -3.85 -1.92 -2.44
CA VAL A 45 -4.40 -1.22 -3.60
C VAL A 45 -5.87 -1.56 -3.73
N CYS A 46 -6.75 -0.59 -3.53
CA CYS A 46 -8.18 -0.76 -3.72
C CYS A 46 -8.49 -0.74 -5.23
N LYS A 47 -9.10 -1.82 -5.73
CA LYS A 47 -9.56 -1.92 -7.12
C LYS A 47 -11.03 -1.55 -7.27
N GLU A 48 -11.82 -1.78 -6.22
CA GLU A 48 -13.27 -1.58 -6.23
C GLU A 48 -13.63 -0.44 -5.26
N ASN A 49 -14.63 0.37 -5.61
CA ASN A 49 -15.14 1.45 -4.77
C ASN A 49 -16.65 1.29 -4.58
N PRO A 50 -17.16 1.05 -3.35
CA PRO A 50 -16.43 0.99 -2.07
C PRO A 50 -15.80 -0.38 -1.76
N THR A 51 -14.60 -0.37 -1.18
CA THR A 51 -13.93 -1.57 -0.62
C THR A 51 -13.78 -1.43 0.90
N SER A 52 -14.06 -2.51 1.63
CA SER A 52 -13.89 -2.57 3.09
C SER A 52 -12.57 -3.26 3.44
N LEU A 53 -11.73 -2.61 4.24
CA LEU A 53 -10.55 -3.22 4.84
C LEU A 53 -10.87 -3.61 6.29
N ASN A 54 -10.66 -4.87 6.65
CA ASN A 54 -10.83 -5.30 8.04
C ASN A 54 -9.46 -5.34 8.73
N ILE A 55 -9.20 -4.34 9.56
CA ILE A 55 -7.93 -4.20 10.27
C ILE A 55 -8.18 -4.55 11.73
N SER A 56 -7.65 -5.70 12.17
CA SER A 56 -7.88 -6.21 13.53
C SER A 56 -6.91 -5.64 14.59
N ARG A 57 -6.01 -4.72 14.21
CA ARG A 57 -4.99 -4.11 15.09
C ARG A 57 -4.93 -2.60 14.88
N GLN A 58 -4.49 -1.87 15.91
CA GLN A 58 -4.21 -0.44 15.79
C GLN A 58 -2.92 -0.27 14.98
N LEU A 59 -3.02 0.38 13.82
CA LEU A 59 -1.91 0.61 12.89
C LEU A 59 -1.98 2.06 12.41
N ASP A 60 -0.82 2.65 12.14
CA ASP A 60 -0.75 3.92 11.42
C ASP A 60 -0.96 3.62 9.92
N LEU A 61 -1.83 4.39 9.28
CA LEU A 61 -2.22 4.20 7.88
C LEU A 61 -1.95 5.47 7.09
N CYS A 62 -1.17 5.35 6.03
CA CYS A 62 -1.00 6.41 5.04
C CYS A 62 -1.85 6.09 3.82
N VAL A 63 -2.66 7.04 3.37
CA VAL A 63 -3.51 6.87 2.19
C VAL A 63 -2.96 7.73 1.06
N GLY A 64 -2.79 7.12 -0.11
CA GLY A 64 -2.39 7.78 -1.34
C GLY A 64 -3.41 7.56 -2.45
N ASN A 65 -3.30 8.35 -3.50
CA ASN A 65 -4.00 8.12 -4.76
C ASN A 65 -2.95 8.01 -5.87
N VAL A 66 -3.02 6.94 -6.66
CA VAL A 66 -2.12 6.68 -7.79
C VAL A 66 -2.99 6.25 -8.96
N ASP A 67 -2.93 6.97 -10.08
CA ASP A 67 -3.69 6.66 -11.30
C ASP A 67 -5.18 6.35 -11.02
N ASP A 68 -5.85 7.24 -10.28
CA ASP A 68 -7.26 7.10 -9.87
C ASP A 68 -7.56 5.92 -8.91
N LYS A 69 -6.53 5.17 -8.49
CA LYS A 69 -6.64 4.08 -7.51
C LYS A 69 -6.25 4.56 -6.12
N THR A 70 -7.06 4.21 -5.14
CA THR A 70 -6.73 4.44 -3.73
C THR A 70 -5.74 3.39 -3.27
N VAL A 71 -4.62 3.84 -2.72
CA VAL A 71 -3.58 2.99 -2.12
C VAL A 71 -3.47 3.28 -0.63
N ILE A 72 -3.23 2.26 0.17
CA ILE A 72 -3.16 2.33 1.62
C ILE A 72 -1.86 1.66 2.05
N PHE A 73 -0.97 2.39 2.69
CA PHE A 73 0.25 1.89 3.30
C PHE A 73 0.00 1.71 4.79
N THR A 74 0.28 0.50 5.30
CA THR A 74 0.12 0.18 6.71
C THR A 74 1.48 0.18 7.40
N HIS A 75 1.56 0.79 8.58
CA HIS A 75 2.77 0.85 9.39
C HIS A 75 2.52 0.14 10.71
N LYS A 76 3.29 -0.93 10.96
CA LYS A 76 3.30 -1.60 12.27
C LYS A 76 4.28 -0.83 13.16
N ARG A 77 3.76 -0.20 14.22
CA ARG A 77 4.58 0.31 15.32
C ARG A 77 4.84 -0.77 16.36
#